data_AF-A0A954X4U9-F1
#
_entry.id   AF-A0A954X4U9-F1
#
_cell.length_a   1.000
_cell.length_b   1.000
_cell.length_c   1.000
_cell.angle_alpha   90.00
_cell.angle_beta   90.00
_cell.angle_gamma   90.00
#
_symmetry.space_group_name_H-M   'P 1'
#
loop_
_entity.id
_entity.type
_entity.pdbx_description
1 polymer ?
#
loop_
_entity_poly.entity_id
_entity_poly.type
_entity_poly.pdbx_seq_one_letter_code
_entity_poly.pdbx_strand_id
1 'polypeptide(L)'
;MPNRSGQAYGLTALSPIIRDTGRTPAHETEIREFLGSLDREENSPFSKIPTMHLCRWTVIDDVPYQAHPAHEEHLKSKYLMFTANFDGDRDTTLALMAEHIPDTLNAIYRHCVGFEPVGVGNSQAFCRYIARCQITTSLFFADYPDARLSDVLRALQLQREFVPTMARLQGQSPAQVQQQFLAFAERMQNAPIPRPGTM
;
A
#
# COMPACT_ATOMS: atom_id res chain seq x y z
N MET A 1 -16.51 -7.21 -9.52
CA MET A 1 -16.02 -6.05 -10.30
C MET A 1 -14.57 -6.32 -10.64
N PRO A 2 -14.04 -5.87 -11.81
CA PRO A 2 -12.68 -6.18 -12.25
C PRO A 2 -11.55 -5.75 -11.30
N ASN A 3 -11.83 -4.77 -10.44
CA ASN A 3 -10.94 -4.21 -9.42
C ASN A 3 -11.18 -4.78 -8.01
N ARG A 4 -11.96 -5.85 -7.87
CA ARG A 4 -12.24 -6.49 -6.58
C ARG A 4 -12.04 -8.00 -6.67
N SER A 5 -11.36 -8.55 -5.68
CA SER A 5 -11.17 -9.98 -5.48
C SER A 5 -11.49 -10.30 -4.03
N GLY A 6 -12.69 -10.85 -3.78
CA GLY A 6 -13.24 -11.00 -2.43
C GLY A 6 -13.36 -9.64 -1.71
N GLN A 7 -12.72 -9.54 -0.54
CA GLN A 7 -12.66 -8.33 0.29
C GLN A 7 -11.59 -7.32 -0.17
N ALA A 8 -10.66 -7.74 -1.03
CA ALA A 8 -9.57 -6.90 -1.51
C ALA A 8 -10.00 -6.04 -2.71
N TYR A 9 -9.50 -4.81 -2.73
CA TYR A 9 -9.66 -3.85 -3.80
C TYR A 9 -8.31 -3.51 -4.43
N GLY A 10 -8.21 -3.57 -5.76
CA GLY A 10 -7.03 -3.19 -6.53
C GLY A 10 -7.22 -1.84 -7.22
N LEU A 11 -6.41 -0.85 -6.82
CA LEU A 11 -6.41 0.51 -7.33
C LEU A 11 -5.17 0.76 -8.18
N THR A 12 -5.34 1.41 -9.34
CA THR A 12 -4.26 2.10 -10.05
C THR A 12 -4.75 3.46 -10.50
N ALA A 13 -3.98 4.50 -10.22
CA ALA A 13 -4.25 5.87 -10.62
C ALA A 13 -3.00 6.50 -11.25
N LEU A 14 -3.20 7.30 -12.30
CA LEU A 14 -2.18 8.07 -12.97
C LEU A 14 -2.49 9.56 -12.80
N SER A 15 -1.73 10.23 -11.96
CA SER A 15 -1.83 11.67 -11.70
C SER A 15 -0.84 12.42 -12.59
N PRO A 16 -1.28 13.24 -13.56
CA PRO A 16 -0.38 14.01 -14.39
C PRO A 16 0.41 15.02 -13.54
N ILE A 17 1.72 15.03 -13.70
CA ILE A 17 2.62 15.95 -13.00
C ILE A 17 2.61 17.29 -13.73
N ILE A 18 2.63 18.38 -12.96
CA ILE A 18 2.66 19.74 -13.49
C ILE A 18 3.92 19.92 -14.34
N ARG A 19 3.75 20.37 -15.58
CA ARG A 19 4.86 20.72 -16.47
C ARG A 19 5.17 22.20 -16.33
N ASP A 20 6.27 22.50 -15.64
CA ASP A 20 6.79 23.86 -15.49
C ASP A 20 8.23 23.93 -16.00
N THR A 21 8.41 24.45 -17.22
CA THR A 21 9.71 24.47 -17.92
C THR A 21 10.71 25.46 -17.33
N GLY A 22 10.28 26.37 -16.45
CA GLY A 22 11.15 27.36 -15.81
C GLY A 22 11.60 26.98 -14.40
N ARG A 23 11.04 25.91 -13.83
CA ARG A 23 11.24 25.54 -12.43
C ARG A 23 12.46 24.64 -12.24
N THR A 24 13.31 24.98 -11.26
CA THR A 24 14.44 24.13 -10.82
C THR A 24 14.44 24.03 -9.28
N PRO A 25 14.38 22.83 -8.68
CA PRO A 25 14.22 21.52 -9.35
C PRO A 25 12.84 21.36 -10.01
N ALA A 26 12.74 20.49 -11.02
CA ALA A 26 11.47 20.17 -11.66
C ALA A 26 10.52 19.43 -10.69
N HIS A 27 9.22 19.43 -10.99
CA HIS A 27 8.21 18.84 -10.11
C HIS A 27 8.43 17.35 -9.84
N GLU A 28 8.77 16.59 -10.87
CA GLU A 28 9.08 15.17 -10.77
C GLU A 28 10.32 14.89 -9.92
N THR A 29 11.29 15.81 -9.92
CA THR A 29 12.52 15.68 -9.13
C THR A 29 12.19 15.80 -7.64
N GLU A 30 11.39 16.79 -7.24
CA GLU A 30 10.96 16.92 -5.84
C GLU A 30 10.11 15.74 -5.38
N ILE A 31 9.22 15.23 -6.24
CA ILE A 31 8.48 14.02 -5.92
C ILE A 31 9.45 12.86 -5.68
N ARG A 32 10.43 12.63 -6.56
CA ARG A 32 11.40 11.54 -6.42
C ARG A 32 12.25 11.69 -5.16
N GLU A 33 12.72 12.90 -4.85
CA GLU A 33 13.49 13.19 -3.63
C GLU A 33 12.66 12.92 -2.38
N PHE A 34 11.42 13.42 -2.34
CA PHE A 34 10.52 13.19 -1.21
C PHE A 34 10.21 11.70 -1.04
N LEU A 35 9.84 10.99 -2.11
CA LEU A 35 9.61 9.55 -2.08
C LEU A 35 10.85 8.77 -1.64
N GLY A 36 12.04 9.23 -2.02
CA GLY A 36 13.32 8.65 -1.60
C GLY A 36 13.62 8.82 -0.11
N SER A 37 13.05 9.86 0.53
CA SER A 37 13.20 10.12 1.97
C SER A 37 12.22 9.38 2.87
N LEU A 38 11.18 8.75 2.32
CA LEU A 38 10.18 8.03 3.10
C LEU A 38 10.76 6.73 3.66
N ASP A 39 10.42 6.43 4.92
CA ASP A 39 10.67 5.12 5.50
C ASP A 39 9.87 4.03 4.74
N ARG A 40 10.48 2.87 4.56
CA ARG A 40 9.92 1.73 3.82
C ARG A 40 9.44 0.62 4.75
N GLU A 41 9.80 0.68 6.03
CA GLU A 41 9.50 -0.33 7.03
C GLU A 41 8.39 0.18 7.97
N GLU A 42 8.53 -0.04 9.28
CA GLU A 42 7.51 0.24 10.30
C GLU A 42 7.03 1.70 10.36
N ASN A 43 7.86 2.68 9.98
CA ASN A 43 7.47 4.10 9.98
C ASN A 43 6.99 4.60 8.60
N SER A 44 6.81 3.70 7.64
CA SER A 44 6.22 4.05 6.35
C SER A 44 4.88 4.77 6.54
N PRO A 45 4.53 5.79 5.74
CA PRO A 45 3.21 6.42 5.81
C PRO A 45 2.07 5.40 5.67
N PHE A 46 2.29 4.31 4.93
CA PHE A 46 1.28 3.27 4.72
C PHE A 46 1.06 2.39 5.94
N SER A 47 2.01 2.31 6.89
CA SER A 47 1.82 1.53 8.12
C SER A 47 0.70 2.09 9.01
N LYS A 48 0.34 3.36 8.79
CA LYS A 48 -0.76 4.07 9.47
C LYS A 48 -2.13 3.73 8.89
N ILE A 49 -2.20 2.99 7.78
CA ILE A 49 -3.44 2.67 7.08
C ILE A 49 -3.78 1.19 7.32
N PRO A 50 -4.71 0.87 8.24
CA PRO A 50 -4.90 -0.49 8.74
C PRO A 50 -5.51 -1.46 7.73
N THR A 51 -5.96 -0.98 6.56
CA THR A 51 -6.51 -1.81 5.48
C THR A 51 -5.50 -2.05 4.35
N MET A 52 -4.34 -1.41 4.38
CA MET A 52 -3.40 -1.38 3.25
C MET A 52 -2.49 -2.62 3.25
N HIS A 53 -2.65 -3.49 2.25
CA HIS A 53 -1.78 -4.64 2.04
C HIS A 53 -0.52 -4.27 1.26
N LEU A 54 -0.69 -3.48 0.21
CA LEU A 54 0.39 -3.07 -0.67
C LEU A 54 0.11 -1.67 -1.19
N CYS A 55 1.14 -0.83 -1.24
CA CYS A 55 1.04 0.47 -1.88
C CYS A 55 2.36 0.85 -2.56
N ARG A 56 2.27 1.55 -3.69
CA ARG A 56 3.42 2.11 -4.38
C ARG A 56 3.07 3.46 -4.99
N TRP A 57 3.96 4.43 -4.75
CA TRP A 57 4.08 5.65 -5.55
C TRP A 57 5.32 5.58 -6.41
N THR A 58 5.19 5.92 -7.69
CA THR A 58 6.31 5.93 -8.64
C THR A 58 6.08 6.98 -9.69
N VAL A 59 7.12 7.74 -10.02
CA VAL A 59 7.10 8.66 -11.16
C VAL A 59 7.45 7.89 -12.43
N ILE A 60 6.56 8.00 -13.43
CA ILE A 60 6.72 7.50 -14.78
C ILE A 60 7.03 8.70 -15.67
N ASP A 61 8.24 8.72 -16.26
CA ASP A 61 8.65 9.79 -17.17
C ASP A 61 8.06 9.58 -18.57
N ASP A 62 8.12 8.35 -19.08
CA ASP A 62 7.64 7.97 -20.40
C ASP A 62 7.42 6.46 -20.51
N VAL A 63 6.91 5.99 -21.66
CA VAL A 63 6.83 4.56 -21.99
C VAL A 63 8.05 4.09 -22.79
N PRO A 64 8.56 2.87 -22.54
CA PRO A 64 9.67 2.34 -23.32
C PRO A 64 9.19 1.85 -24.69
N TYR A 65 10.02 2.05 -25.72
CA TYR A 65 9.81 1.44 -27.03
C TYR A 65 10.02 -0.09 -26.96
N GLN A 66 9.03 -0.86 -27.41
CA GLN A 66 8.99 -2.32 -27.29
C GLN A 66 9.55 -3.08 -28.51
N ALA A 67 10.42 -2.45 -29.29
CA ALA A 67 10.97 -2.97 -30.55
C ALA A 67 9.91 -3.27 -31.63
N HIS A 68 10.38 -3.69 -32.81
CA HIS A 68 9.50 -4.01 -33.94
C HIS A 68 8.62 -5.24 -33.60
N PRO A 69 7.30 -5.24 -33.90
CA PRO A 69 6.56 -4.32 -34.77
C PRO A 69 5.86 -3.13 -34.08
N ALA A 70 6.13 -2.86 -32.81
CA ALA A 70 5.55 -1.71 -32.13
C ALA A 70 6.04 -0.39 -32.76
N HIS A 71 5.29 0.69 -32.53
CA HIS A 71 5.72 2.05 -32.85
C HIS A 71 6.23 2.74 -31.58
N GLU A 72 7.10 3.74 -31.77
CA GLU A 72 7.50 4.60 -30.66
C GLU A 72 6.29 5.44 -30.22
N GLU A 73 6.01 5.40 -28.92
CA GLU A 73 4.91 6.13 -28.29
C GLU A 73 5.48 6.96 -27.14
N HIS A 74 4.85 8.10 -26.87
CA HIS A 74 5.23 8.98 -25.78
C HIS A 74 4.03 9.39 -24.95
N LEU A 75 4.24 9.49 -23.64
CA LEU A 75 3.25 10.02 -22.72
C LEU A 75 3.06 11.53 -22.93
N LYS A 76 1.81 12.00 -22.80
CA LYS A 76 1.46 13.43 -22.90
C LYS A 76 1.93 14.23 -21.68
N SER A 77 2.27 13.56 -20.59
CA SER A 77 2.75 14.12 -19.33
C SER A 77 3.63 13.09 -18.65
N LYS A 78 4.44 13.53 -17.69
CA LYS A 78 5.00 12.62 -16.68
C LYS A 78 3.90 12.31 -15.67
N TYR A 79 3.84 11.10 -15.16
CA TYR A 79 2.76 10.70 -14.26
C TYR A 79 3.30 10.23 -12.92
N LEU A 80 2.65 10.66 -11.84
CA LEU A 80 2.71 9.96 -10.58
C LEU A 80 1.74 8.79 -10.65
N MET A 81 2.28 7.57 -10.70
CA MET A 81 1.54 6.34 -10.56
C MET A 81 1.33 6.03 -9.08
N PHE A 82 0.08 5.79 -8.72
CA PHE A 82 -0.33 5.29 -7.42
C PHE A 82 -1.03 3.93 -7.62
N THR A 83 -0.41 2.86 -7.13
CA THR A 83 -1.02 1.52 -7.11
C THR A 83 -1.20 1.05 -5.68
N ALA A 84 -2.36 0.51 -5.34
CA ALA A 84 -2.63 0.03 -4.00
C ALA A 84 -3.59 -1.16 -3.97
N ASN A 85 -3.34 -2.07 -3.03
CA ASN A 85 -4.23 -3.17 -2.68
C ASN A 85 -4.63 -3.02 -1.22
N PHE A 86 -5.92 -2.99 -0.95
CA PHE A 86 -6.43 -2.79 0.41
C PHE A 86 -7.77 -3.50 0.64
N ASP A 87 -8.11 -3.69 1.90
CA ASP A 87 -9.42 -4.21 2.31
C ASP A 87 -10.53 -3.18 2.11
N GLY A 88 -11.70 -3.65 1.71
CA GLY A 88 -12.93 -2.85 1.69
C GLY A 88 -13.11 -2.03 0.41
N ASP A 89 -13.65 -0.82 0.55
CA ASP A 89 -13.90 0.07 -0.59
C ASP A 89 -12.87 1.20 -0.70
N ARG A 90 -12.82 1.77 -1.90
CA ARG A 90 -11.87 2.80 -2.29
C ARG A 90 -12.03 4.06 -1.45
N ASP A 91 -13.25 4.58 -1.32
CA ASP A 91 -13.45 5.93 -0.78
C ASP A 91 -13.21 5.92 0.73
N THR A 92 -13.61 4.86 1.44
CA THR A 92 -13.25 4.69 2.85
C THR A 92 -11.74 4.62 3.07
N THR A 93 -11.01 3.81 2.29
CA THR A 93 -9.55 3.70 2.46
C THR A 93 -8.82 4.99 2.09
N LEU A 94 -9.24 5.67 1.01
CA LEU A 94 -8.66 6.96 0.62
C LEU A 94 -8.96 8.07 1.65
N ALA A 95 -10.13 8.04 2.29
CA ALA A 95 -10.44 8.95 3.38
C ALA A 95 -9.53 8.72 4.60
N LEU A 96 -9.25 7.46 4.95
CA LEU A 96 -8.27 7.12 6.01
C LEU A 96 -6.87 7.61 5.66
N MET A 97 -6.44 7.51 4.39
CA MET A 97 -5.17 8.09 3.95
C MET A 97 -5.16 9.61 4.15
N ALA A 98 -6.22 10.29 3.73
CA ALA A 98 -6.36 11.73 3.91
C ALA A 98 -6.33 12.16 5.39
N GLU A 99 -6.83 11.32 6.29
CA GLU A 99 -6.84 11.57 7.73
C GLU A 99 -5.47 11.30 8.39
N HIS A 100 -4.83 10.17 8.06
CA HIS A 100 -3.64 9.71 8.78
C HIS A 100 -2.31 10.19 8.17
N ILE A 101 -2.28 10.53 6.89
CA ILE A 101 -1.07 10.98 6.18
C ILE A 101 -1.28 12.23 5.31
N PRO A 102 -2.02 13.27 5.76
CA PRO A 102 -2.31 14.46 4.94
C PRO A 102 -1.03 15.15 4.47
N ASP A 103 -0.01 15.27 5.33
CA ASP A 103 1.25 15.93 4.98
C ASP A 103 2.00 15.19 3.86
N THR A 104 2.01 13.86 3.91
CA THR A 104 2.61 13.02 2.85
C THR A 104 1.86 13.18 1.54
N LEU A 105 0.52 13.16 1.58
CA LEU A 105 -0.29 13.37 0.38
C LEU A 105 -0.06 14.77 -0.19
N ASN A 106 -0.07 15.81 0.64
CA ASN A 106 0.15 17.18 0.20
C ASN A 106 1.54 17.40 -0.36
N ALA A 107 2.58 16.81 0.25
CA ALA A 107 3.96 16.92 -0.24
C ALA A 107 4.12 16.34 -1.65
N ILE A 108 3.43 15.23 -1.96
CA ILE A 108 3.51 14.57 -3.25
C ILE A 108 2.57 15.22 -4.27
N TYR A 109 1.28 15.28 -3.95
CA TYR A 109 0.24 15.62 -4.92
C TYR A 109 0.12 17.11 -5.21
N ARG A 110 0.72 18.01 -4.40
CA ARG A 110 0.85 19.45 -4.75
C ARG A 110 1.59 19.67 -6.08
N HIS A 111 2.34 18.68 -6.54
CA HIS A 111 3.06 18.69 -7.80
C HIS A 111 2.26 18.08 -8.97
N CYS A 112 1.01 17.68 -8.74
CA CYS A 112 0.11 17.09 -9.74
C CYS A 112 -0.99 18.07 -10.18
N VAL A 113 -1.40 17.98 -11.45
CA VAL A 113 -2.39 18.87 -12.04
C VAL A 113 -3.78 18.63 -11.43
N GLY A 114 -4.41 19.71 -10.95
CA GLY A 114 -5.79 19.69 -10.46
C GLY A 114 -5.98 19.04 -9.08
N PHE A 115 -4.88 18.82 -8.35
CA PHE A 115 -4.93 18.44 -6.95
C PHE A 115 -5.23 19.65 -6.07
N GLU A 116 -6.06 19.44 -5.06
CA GLU A 116 -6.35 20.41 -4.01
C GLU A 116 -5.80 19.87 -2.67
N PRO A 117 -5.14 20.71 -1.85
CA PRO A 117 -4.60 20.27 -0.58
C PRO A 117 -5.64 19.61 0.33
N VAL A 118 -5.22 18.51 0.94
CA VAL A 118 -6.01 17.69 1.86
C VAL A 118 -5.72 18.15 3.29
N GLY A 119 -6.76 18.11 4.13
CA GLY A 119 -6.66 18.45 5.54
C GLY A 119 -7.91 18.03 6.29
N VAL A 120 -7.98 18.39 7.58
CA VAL A 120 -9.13 18.09 8.45
C VAL A 120 -10.42 18.58 7.78
N GLY A 121 -11.37 17.68 7.58
CA GLY A 121 -12.67 17.98 6.96
C GLY A 121 -12.71 17.98 5.42
N ASN A 122 -11.58 17.78 4.73
CA ASN A 122 -11.52 17.76 3.26
C ASN A 122 -11.07 16.41 2.66
N SER A 123 -11.23 15.30 3.40
CA SER A 123 -10.81 13.97 2.95
C SER A 123 -11.50 13.51 1.66
N GLN A 124 -12.73 13.97 1.41
CA GLN A 124 -13.43 13.64 0.17
C GLN A 124 -12.82 14.29 -1.09
N ALA A 125 -12.11 15.42 -0.98
CA ALA A 125 -11.44 16.01 -2.14
C ALA A 125 -10.39 15.06 -2.71
N PHE A 126 -9.66 14.36 -1.85
CA PHE A 126 -8.71 13.33 -2.27
C PHE A 126 -9.40 12.16 -2.98
N CYS A 127 -10.52 11.68 -2.44
CA CYS A 127 -11.29 10.60 -3.06
C CYS A 127 -11.74 10.98 -4.48
N ARG A 128 -12.30 12.18 -4.65
CA ARG A 128 -12.72 12.71 -5.96
C ARG A 128 -11.54 12.89 -6.91
N TYR A 129 -10.41 13.40 -6.40
CA TYR A 129 -9.20 13.56 -7.19
C TYR A 129 -8.71 12.21 -7.73
N ILE A 130 -8.53 11.22 -6.85
CA ILE A 130 -8.09 9.88 -7.25
C ILE A 130 -9.09 9.20 -8.19
N ALA A 131 -10.40 9.39 -7.99
CA ALA A 131 -11.41 8.87 -8.90
C ALA A 131 -11.25 9.38 -10.34
N ARG A 132 -10.84 10.64 -10.54
CA ARG A 132 -10.55 11.21 -11.87
C ARG A 132 -9.26 10.67 -12.49
N CYS A 133 -8.30 10.29 -11.66
CA CYS A 133 -7.00 9.75 -12.09
C CYS A 133 -6.99 8.22 -12.22
N GLN A 134 -8.01 7.53 -11.73
CA GLN A 134 -8.07 6.08 -11.68
C GLN A 134 -8.20 5.50 -13.10
N ILE A 135 -7.34 4.53 -13.42
CA ILE A 135 -7.47 3.74 -14.65
C ILE A 135 -8.42 2.57 -14.42
N THR A 136 -9.08 2.11 -15.49
CA THR A 136 -9.95 0.94 -15.40
C THR A 136 -9.11 -0.31 -15.22
N THR A 137 -9.17 -0.91 -14.03
CA THR A 137 -8.57 -2.23 -13.78
C THR A 137 -9.28 -3.28 -14.61
N SER A 138 -8.56 -4.03 -15.44
CA SER A 138 -9.17 -5.07 -16.30
C SER A 138 -9.16 -6.46 -15.63
N LEU A 139 -8.12 -6.73 -14.84
CA LEU A 139 -7.99 -7.95 -14.05
C LEU A 139 -7.24 -7.62 -12.76
N PHE A 140 -7.86 -7.91 -11.62
CA PHE A 140 -7.24 -7.85 -10.31
C PHE A 140 -7.29 -9.23 -9.66
N PHE A 141 -6.18 -9.64 -9.08
CA PHE A 141 -6.03 -10.90 -8.37
C PHE A 141 -5.47 -10.63 -6.97
N ALA A 142 -6.07 -11.26 -5.97
CA ALA A 142 -5.60 -11.25 -4.60
C ALA A 142 -5.39 -12.68 -4.14
N ASP A 143 -4.21 -12.99 -3.58
CA ASP A 143 -3.83 -14.34 -3.13
C ASP A 143 -4.76 -14.85 -2.00
N TYR A 144 -5.22 -13.95 -1.15
CA TYR A 144 -6.10 -14.23 -0.01
C TYR A 144 -7.37 -13.39 -0.10
N PRO A 145 -8.29 -13.68 -1.04
CA PRO A 145 -9.44 -12.81 -1.31
C PRO A 145 -10.40 -12.70 -0.12
N ASP A 146 -10.44 -13.71 0.75
CA ASP A 146 -11.34 -13.74 1.90
C ASP A 146 -10.68 -13.33 3.22
N ALA A 147 -9.38 -13.00 3.20
CA ALA A 147 -8.62 -12.59 4.39
C ALA A 147 -8.41 -11.07 4.41
N ARG A 148 -8.49 -10.47 5.60
CA ARG A 148 -8.13 -9.06 5.84
C ARG A 148 -6.65 -8.93 6.18
N LEU A 149 -6.12 -7.71 6.15
CA LEU A 149 -4.75 -7.43 6.58
C LEU A 149 -4.49 -7.94 8.02
N SER A 150 -5.47 -7.80 8.91
CA SER A 150 -5.39 -8.33 10.27
C SER A 150 -5.18 -9.85 10.33
N ASP A 151 -5.84 -10.59 9.42
CA ASP A 151 -5.76 -12.05 9.36
C ASP A 151 -4.39 -12.46 8.81
N VAL A 152 -3.91 -11.77 7.78
CA VAL A 152 -2.57 -11.98 7.20
C VAL A 152 -1.49 -11.69 8.23
N LEU A 153 -1.56 -10.56 8.95
CA LEU A 153 -0.59 -10.22 9.99
C LEU A 153 -0.60 -11.23 11.14
N ARG A 154 -1.79 -11.70 11.56
CA ARG A 154 -1.92 -12.77 12.56
C ARG A 154 -1.29 -14.08 12.09
N ALA A 155 -1.53 -14.47 10.83
CA ALA A 155 -0.98 -15.68 10.25
C ALA A 155 0.55 -15.62 10.16
N LEU A 156 1.11 -14.48 9.74
CA LEU A 156 2.55 -14.25 9.72
C LEU A 156 3.16 -14.29 11.12
N GLN A 157 2.50 -13.69 12.12
CA GLN A 157 2.95 -13.74 13.52
C GLN A 157 2.99 -15.17 14.02
N LEU A 158 1.92 -15.94 13.76
CA LEU A 158 1.85 -17.34 14.12
C LEU A 158 2.96 -18.14 13.45
N GLN A 159 3.17 -17.96 12.14
CA GLN A 159 4.23 -18.65 11.41
C GLN A 159 5.62 -18.37 12.00
N ARG A 160 5.93 -17.09 12.26
CA ARG A 160 7.22 -16.64 12.81
C ARG A 160 7.50 -17.22 14.20
N GLU A 161 6.47 -17.37 15.02
CA GLU A 161 6.57 -17.86 16.40
C GLU A 161 6.49 -19.39 16.49
N PHE A 162 5.76 -20.04 15.58
CA PHE A 162 5.51 -21.47 15.58
C PHE A 162 6.78 -22.27 15.26
N VAL A 163 7.51 -21.90 14.20
CA VAL A 163 8.71 -22.61 13.75
C VAL A 163 9.78 -22.76 14.86
N PRO A 164 10.25 -21.68 15.52
CA PRO A 164 11.24 -21.82 16.59
C PRO A 164 10.67 -22.53 17.83
N THR A 165 9.36 -22.42 18.09
CA THR A 165 8.74 -23.14 19.19
C THR A 165 8.72 -24.64 18.92
N MET A 166 8.28 -25.09 17.74
CA MET A 166 8.26 -26.51 17.39
C MET A 166 9.66 -27.12 17.37
N ALA A 167 10.67 -26.37 16.90
CA ALA A 167 12.05 -26.80 16.94
C ALA A 167 12.52 -27.10 18.39
N ARG A 168 12.16 -26.24 19.35
CA ARG A 168 12.51 -26.44 20.78
C ARG A 168 11.80 -27.64 21.42
N LEU A 169 10.64 -28.03 20.90
CA LEU A 169 9.87 -29.17 21.43
C LEU A 169 10.41 -30.53 20.98
N GLN A 170 11.26 -30.57 19.95
CA GLN A 170 11.84 -31.82 19.45
C GLN A 170 12.68 -32.50 20.54
N GLY A 171 12.49 -33.81 20.71
CA GLY A 171 13.21 -34.63 21.69
C GLY A 171 12.74 -34.48 23.13
N GLN A 172 11.73 -33.65 23.43
CA GLN A 172 11.13 -33.56 24.75
C GLN A 172 10.14 -34.70 25.01
N SER A 173 9.79 -34.93 26.28
CA SER A 173 8.78 -35.93 26.65
C SER A 173 7.37 -35.50 26.19
N PRO A 174 6.45 -36.44 25.91
CA PRO A 174 5.09 -36.10 25.47
C PRO A 174 4.35 -35.14 26.41
N ALA A 175 4.52 -35.28 27.73
CA ALA A 175 3.90 -34.40 28.71
C ALA A 175 4.44 -32.95 28.61
N GLN A 176 5.73 -32.78 28.40
CA GLN A 176 6.36 -31.46 28.21
C GLN A 176 5.93 -30.82 26.88
N VAL A 177 5.87 -31.61 25.80
CA VAL A 177 5.38 -31.16 24.50
C VAL A 177 3.95 -30.64 24.62
N GLN A 178 3.05 -31.41 25.24
CA GLN A 178 1.67 -30.99 25.44
C GLN A 178 1.57 -29.71 26.26
N GLN A 179 2.25 -29.63 27.41
CA GLN A 179 2.23 -28.46 28.28
C GLN A 179 2.70 -27.19 27.56
N GLN A 180 3.85 -27.27 26.86
CA GLN A 180 4.42 -26.11 26.17
C GLN A 180 3.63 -25.72 24.92
N PHE A 181 3.05 -26.69 24.21
CA PHE A 181 2.17 -26.41 23.08
C PHE A 181 0.90 -25.67 23.53
N LEU A 182 0.28 -26.09 24.63
CA LEU A 182 -0.90 -25.41 25.18
C LEU A 182 -0.56 -23.98 25.63
N ALA A 183 0.57 -23.79 26.31
CA ALA A 183 1.05 -22.45 26.69
C ALA A 183 1.34 -21.57 25.46
N PHE A 184 1.91 -22.14 24.39
CA PHE A 184 2.09 -21.44 23.12
C PHE A 184 0.75 -21.03 22.50
N ALA A 185 -0.21 -21.95 22.43
CA ALA A 185 -1.53 -21.69 21.84
C ALA A 185 -2.26 -20.58 22.59
N GLU A 186 -2.26 -20.63 23.93
CA GLU A 186 -2.85 -19.58 24.78
C GLU A 186 -2.17 -18.22 24.57
N ARG A 187 -0.83 -18.19 24.51
CA ARG A 187 -0.07 -16.97 24.22
C ARG A 187 -0.45 -16.39 22.85
N MET A 188 -0.54 -17.23 21.81
CA MET A 188 -0.86 -16.78 20.46
C MET A 188 -2.31 -16.34 20.30
N GLN A 189 -3.25 -16.97 21.02
CA GLN A 189 -4.66 -16.58 21.03
C GLN A 189 -4.85 -15.20 21.66
N ASN A 190 -4.07 -14.89 22.71
CA ASN A 190 -4.16 -13.62 23.44
C ASN A 190 -3.23 -12.52 22.92
N ALA A 191 -2.32 -12.83 21.98
CA ALA A 191 -1.39 -11.84 21.43
C ALA A 191 -2.14 -10.73 20.68
N PRO A 192 -1.67 -9.47 20.71
CA PRO A 192 -2.23 -8.41 19.88
C PRO A 192 -1.90 -8.66 18.40
N ILE A 193 -2.75 -8.14 17.51
CA ILE A 193 -2.45 -8.13 16.06
C ILE A 193 -1.19 -7.26 15.85
N PRO A 194 -0.19 -7.75 15.09
CA PRO A 194 0.98 -6.94 14.76
C PRO A 194 0.59 -5.62 14.08
N ARG A 195 1.42 -4.60 14.25
CA ARG A 195 1.23 -3.35 13.50
C ARG A 195 1.65 -3.58 12.03
N PRO A 196 0.99 -2.95 11.05
CA PRO A 196 1.48 -2.98 9.68
C PRO A 196 2.95 -2.53 9.60
N GLY A 197 3.74 -3.17 8.73
CA GLY A 197 5.16 -2.86 8.55
C GLY A 197 6.12 -3.45 9.59
N THR A 198 5.65 -4.22 10.58
CA THR A 198 6.54 -4.83 11.61
C THR A 198 6.81 -6.33 11.42
N MET A 199 6.19 -6.95 10.41
CA MET A 199 6.20 -8.41 10.20
C MET A 199 7.12 -8.84 9.08
#